data_AF-A0A178MHP9-F1
#
_entry.id   AF-A0A178MHP9-F1
#
_cell.length_a   1.000
_cell.length_b   1.000
_cell.length_c   1.000
_cell.angle_alpha   90.00
_cell.angle_beta   90.00
_cell.angle_gamma   90.00
#
_symmetry.space_group_name_H-M   'P 1'
#
loop_
_entity.id
_entity.type
_entity.pdbx_description
1 polymer ?
#
loop_
_entity_poly.entity_id
_entity_poly.type
_entity_poly.pdbx_seq_one_letter_code
_entity_poly.pdbx_strand_id
1 'polypeptide(L)'
;MQWQFLDESERRALAIADGKGSTAIALAPDEAPTVDHNRLSDHDRQVVAIFKRHLTELCQPVDVRVFGSRARGEATWESDLDLFIMLETAPTELRRRIDELAWEVGFAAGLVIAPLVVTKDTLANPLITHIKNEGVAV
;
A
#
# COMPACT_ATOMS: atom_id res chain seq x y z
N MET A 1 -25.07 3.75 40.07
CA MET A 1 -24.33 3.21 38.91
C MET A 1 -23.09 4.06 38.76
N GLN A 2 -21.95 3.54 39.21
CA GLN A 2 -20.66 4.24 39.30
C GLN A 2 -20.08 4.49 37.89
N TRP A 3 -19.71 5.73 37.60
CA TRP A 3 -18.69 6.07 36.61
C TRP A 3 -17.42 6.41 37.41
N GLN A 4 -16.51 5.46 37.53
CA GLN A 4 -15.20 5.67 38.16
C GLN A 4 -14.15 4.91 37.37
N PHE A 5 -13.73 5.45 36.22
CA PHE A 5 -12.40 5.28 35.64
C PHE A 5 -12.24 6.39 34.60
N LEU A 6 -11.73 7.55 35.02
CA LEU A 6 -11.14 8.55 34.15
C LEU A 6 -9.74 8.81 34.72
N ASP A 7 -8.74 8.79 33.86
CA ASP A 7 -7.35 8.97 34.30
C ASP A 7 -7.03 10.45 34.57
N GLU A 8 -5.89 10.71 35.20
CA GLU A 8 -5.48 12.04 35.64
C GLU A 8 -5.18 13.01 34.46
N SER A 9 -4.95 12.50 33.26
CA SER A 9 -4.73 13.27 32.03
C SER A 9 -6.04 13.80 31.44
N GLU A 10 -7.13 13.03 31.51
CA GLU A 10 -8.46 13.42 31.05
C GLU A 10 -9.04 14.56 31.92
N ARG A 11 -8.68 14.60 33.21
CA ARG A 11 -9.04 15.68 34.13
C ARG A 11 -8.34 17.00 33.83
N ARG A 12 -7.14 16.96 33.25
CA ARG A 12 -6.39 18.18 32.89
C ARG A 12 -6.90 18.84 31.61
N ALA A 13 -7.45 18.07 30.68
CA ALA A 13 -7.99 18.61 29.43
C ALA A 13 -9.26 19.44 29.63
N LEU A 14 -10.09 19.12 30.63
CA LEU A 14 -11.32 19.88 30.91
C LEU A 14 -11.13 21.19 31.67
N ALA A 15 -9.95 21.43 32.27
CA ALA A 15 -9.72 22.59 33.15
C ALA A 15 -9.35 23.90 32.41
N ILE A 16 -9.21 23.88 31.07
CA ILE A 16 -8.73 25.04 30.29
C ILE A 16 -9.84 25.66 29.41
N ALA A 17 -11.06 25.13 29.43
CA ALA A 17 -12.15 25.64 28.60
C ALA A 17 -13.09 26.61 29.35
N ASP A 18 -12.54 27.69 29.89
CA ASP A 18 -13.34 28.85 30.34
C ASP A 18 -12.58 30.16 30.08
N GLY A 19 -12.79 30.76 28.90
CA GLY A 19 -12.30 32.12 28.65
C GLY A 19 -11.98 32.48 27.19
N LYS A 20 -13.01 32.92 26.46
CA LYS A 20 -13.00 34.02 25.46
C LYS A 20 -11.78 34.18 24.53
N GLY A 21 -11.98 33.99 23.23
CA GLY A 21 -11.24 34.72 22.20
C GLY A 21 -10.91 33.90 20.95
N SER A 22 -11.64 34.16 19.86
CA SER A 22 -11.34 33.70 18.51
C SER A 22 -10.00 34.27 18.01
N THR A 23 -9.09 33.44 17.47
CA THR A 23 -8.34 33.64 16.21
C THR A 23 -7.29 32.53 16.03
N ALA A 24 -7.19 31.99 14.81
CA ALA A 24 -6.22 31.03 14.26
C ALA A 24 -6.41 29.54 14.62
N ILE A 25 -7.10 28.80 13.74
CA ILE A 25 -6.90 27.35 13.62
C ILE A 25 -5.53 27.15 12.97
N ALA A 26 -4.47 27.12 13.78
CA ALA A 26 -3.24 26.46 13.39
C ALA A 26 -3.50 24.95 13.50
N LEU A 27 -3.61 24.28 12.35
CA LEU A 27 -3.58 22.83 12.29
C LEU A 27 -2.22 22.37 12.86
N ALA A 28 -2.26 21.69 14.01
CA ALA A 28 -1.07 21.09 14.61
C ALA A 28 -0.53 20.00 13.66
N PRO A 29 0.78 19.97 13.37
CA PRO A 29 1.38 18.98 12.49
C PRO A 29 1.86 17.77 13.30
N ASP A 30 0.99 17.04 14.00
CA ASP A 30 1.46 15.84 14.70
C ASP A 30 0.34 14.89 15.16
N GLU A 31 -0.29 14.19 14.23
CA GLU A 31 -0.80 12.82 14.47
C GLU A 31 -0.60 12.02 13.18
N ALA A 32 0.68 11.81 12.80
CA ALA A 32 0.99 10.79 11.81
C ALA A 32 0.64 9.42 12.42
N PRO A 33 -0.23 8.60 11.79
CA PRO A 33 -0.60 7.31 12.35
C PRO A 33 0.63 6.42 12.48
N THR A 34 0.76 5.77 13.64
CA THR A 34 1.83 4.85 14.01
C THR A 34 2.01 3.75 12.97
N VAL A 35 3.19 3.69 12.36
CA VAL A 35 3.54 2.78 11.26
C VAL A 35 3.64 1.34 11.78
N ASP A 36 2.63 0.52 11.49
CA ASP A 36 2.76 -0.93 11.61
C ASP A 36 3.61 -1.44 10.43
N HIS A 37 4.76 -2.04 10.74
CA HIS A 37 5.69 -2.57 9.75
C HIS A 37 5.25 -3.92 9.14
N ASN A 38 4.03 -4.40 9.41
CA ASN A 38 3.37 -5.44 8.62
C ASN A 38 2.60 -4.84 7.42
N ARG A 39 3.38 -4.15 6.60
CA ARG A 39 3.16 -3.06 5.62
C ARG A 39 1.98 -3.03 4.64
N LEU A 40 1.14 -4.04 4.51
CA LEU A 40 0.01 -4.01 3.57
C LEU A 40 -1.31 -4.10 4.30
N SER A 41 -2.28 -3.27 3.89
CA SER A 41 -3.65 -3.35 4.38
C SER A 41 -4.28 -4.72 4.05
N ASP A 42 -5.28 -5.14 4.81
CA ASP A 42 -6.00 -6.39 4.53
C ASP A 42 -6.65 -6.38 3.15
N HIS A 43 -7.14 -5.21 2.72
CA HIS A 43 -7.67 -5.02 1.37
C HIS A 43 -6.58 -5.26 0.30
N ASP A 44 -5.41 -4.65 0.45
CA ASP A 44 -4.30 -4.84 -0.49
C ASP A 44 -3.89 -6.31 -0.56
N ARG A 45 -3.76 -6.97 0.59
CA ARG A 45 -3.40 -8.39 0.65
C ARG A 45 -4.42 -9.26 -0.09
N GLN A 46 -5.71 -8.96 0.06
CA GLN A 46 -6.76 -9.69 -0.63
C GLN A 46 -6.71 -9.48 -2.15
N VAL A 47 -6.57 -8.23 -2.61
CA VAL A 47 -6.47 -7.90 -4.04
C VAL A 47 -5.23 -8.56 -4.66
N VAL A 48 -4.08 -8.48 -3.99
CA VAL A 48 -2.83 -9.09 -4.45
C VAL A 48 -2.95 -10.61 -4.49
N ALA A 49 -3.58 -11.25 -3.51
CA ALA A 49 -3.76 -12.70 -3.51
C ALA A 49 -4.62 -13.17 -4.71
N ILE A 50 -5.68 -12.42 -5.03
CA ILE A 50 -6.53 -12.69 -6.20
C ILE A 50 -5.73 -12.52 -7.49
N PHE A 51 -5.04 -11.39 -7.63
CA PHE A 51 -4.20 -11.11 -8.79
C PHE A 51 -3.13 -12.18 -8.97
N LYS A 52 -2.37 -12.52 -7.92
CA LYS A 52 -1.30 -13.52 -7.94
C LYS A 52 -1.82 -14.89 -8.35
N ARG A 53 -2.99 -15.31 -7.85
CA ARG A 53 -3.60 -16.59 -8.26
C ARG A 53 -3.85 -16.63 -9.77
N HIS A 54 -4.47 -15.60 -10.33
CA HIS A 54 -4.74 -15.55 -11.78
C HIS A 54 -3.45 -15.37 -12.60
N LEU A 55 -2.48 -14.61 -12.10
CA LEU A 55 -1.16 -14.52 -12.72
C LEU A 55 -0.49 -15.89 -12.83
N THR A 56 -0.59 -16.72 -11.77
CA THR A 56 -0.02 -18.08 -11.77
C THR A 56 -0.74 -19.05 -12.70
N GLU A 57 -1.98 -18.76 -13.10
CA GLU A 57 -2.70 -19.49 -14.14
C GLU A 57 -2.25 -19.08 -15.55
N LEU A 58 -1.83 -17.82 -15.74
CA LEU A 58 -1.33 -17.28 -17.00
C LEU A 58 0.14 -17.63 -17.28
N CYS A 59 0.98 -17.60 -16.25
CA CYS A 59 2.42 -17.85 -16.36
C CYS A 59 3.05 -18.27 -15.02
N GLN A 60 4.36 -18.53 -15.00
CA GLN A 60 5.11 -18.86 -13.79
C GLN A 60 6.00 -17.68 -13.39
N PRO A 61 5.58 -16.80 -12.47
CA PRO A 61 6.40 -15.70 -12.04
C PRO A 61 7.58 -16.18 -11.18
N VAL A 62 8.74 -15.56 -11.38
CA VAL A 62 9.97 -15.79 -10.61
C VAL A 62 9.90 -15.08 -9.25
N ASP A 63 9.36 -13.85 -9.24
CA ASP A 63 9.20 -13.03 -8.06
C ASP A 63 8.01 -12.09 -8.25
N VAL A 64 7.22 -11.88 -7.20
CA VAL A 64 6.11 -10.92 -7.18
C VAL A 64 6.20 -10.12 -5.89
N ARG A 65 6.18 -8.79 -6.01
CA ARG A 65 6.27 -7.90 -4.84
C ARG A 65 5.33 -6.72 -5.00
N VAL A 66 4.75 -6.26 -3.89
CA VAL A 66 4.18 -4.92 -3.81
C VAL A 66 5.32 -3.95 -3.53
N PHE A 67 5.37 -2.83 -4.26
CA PHE A 67 6.29 -1.74 -3.99
C PHE A 67 5.54 -0.41 -3.87
N GLY A 68 6.26 0.71 -3.87
CA GLY A 68 5.65 2.03 -3.85
C GLY A 68 5.07 2.41 -2.48
N SER A 69 4.14 3.38 -2.48
CA SER A 69 3.60 4.00 -1.26
C SER A 69 2.89 2.98 -0.37
N ARG A 70 2.17 2.02 -0.94
CA ARG A 70 1.48 0.95 -0.20
C ARG A 70 2.46 0.07 0.55
N ALA A 71 3.55 -0.36 -0.08
CA ALA A 71 4.59 -1.13 0.60
C ALA A 71 5.34 -0.32 1.68
N ARG A 72 5.43 1.01 1.56
CA ARG A 72 6.09 1.86 2.56
C ARG A 72 5.17 2.30 3.71
N GLY A 73 3.86 2.05 3.61
CA GLY A 73 2.88 2.53 4.60
C GLY A 73 2.53 4.02 4.43
N GLU A 74 2.84 4.61 3.28
CA GLU A 74 2.63 6.03 2.95
C GLU A 74 1.41 6.22 2.03
N ALA A 75 0.66 5.15 1.77
CA ALA A 75 -0.45 5.18 0.83
C ALA A 75 -1.65 5.99 1.34
N THR A 76 -2.19 6.81 0.45
CA THR A 76 -3.52 7.41 0.59
C THR A 76 -4.56 6.52 -0.10
N TRP A 77 -5.84 6.86 0.07
CA TRP A 77 -6.92 6.15 -0.62
C TRP A 77 -6.82 6.23 -2.16
N GLU A 78 -6.15 7.26 -2.70
CA GLU A 78 -5.92 7.46 -4.13
C GLU A 78 -4.66 6.73 -4.65
N SER A 79 -3.85 6.13 -3.77
CA SER A 79 -2.60 5.50 -4.18
C SER A 79 -2.83 4.26 -5.04
N ASP A 80 -2.05 4.09 -6.09
CA ASP A 80 -2.07 2.87 -6.89
C ASP A 80 -1.51 1.67 -6.10
N LEU A 81 -1.80 0.46 -6.58
CA LEU A 81 -1.16 -0.78 -6.16
C LEU A 81 -0.06 -1.16 -7.14
N ASP A 82 1.16 -0.72 -6.83
CA ASP A 82 2.35 -0.99 -7.62
C ASP A 82 2.83 -2.44 -7.43
N LEU A 83 2.82 -3.21 -8.51
CA LEU A 83 3.23 -4.63 -8.50
C LEU A 83 4.46 -4.88 -9.34
N PHE A 84 5.54 -5.31 -8.71
CA PHE A 84 6.72 -5.82 -9.39
C PHE A 84 6.52 -7.28 -9.74
N ILE A 85 6.71 -7.63 -11.01
CA ILE A 85 6.56 -9.00 -11.51
C ILE A 85 7.82 -9.36 -12.29
N MET A 86 8.60 -10.31 -11.78
CA MET A 86 9.76 -10.84 -12.48
C MET A 86 9.40 -12.12 -13.21
N LEU A 87 9.67 -12.17 -14.51
CA LEU A 87 9.48 -13.34 -15.36
C LEU A 87 10.82 -13.78 -15.97
N GLU A 88 10.92 -15.05 -16.37
CA GLU A 88 12.04 -15.51 -17.20
C GLU A 88 12.00 -14.85 -18.58
N THR A 89 10.83 -14.82 -19.21
CA THR A 89 10.57 -14.11 -20.47
C THR A 89 9.22 -13.38 -20.39
N ALA A 90 9.11 -12.26 -21.09
CA ALA A 90 7.90 -11.43 -21.09
C ALA A 90 7.59 -10.93 -22.51
N PRO A 91 7.14 -11.81 -23.43
CA PRO A 91 6.73 -11.40 -24.76
C PRO A 91 5.57 -10.41 -24.69
N THR A 92 5.42 -9.57 -25.71
CA THR A 92 4.42 -8.49 -25.75
C THR A 92 3.01 -8.97 -25.43
N GLU A 93 2.60 -10.14 -25.95
CA GLU A 93 1.27 -10.69 -25.68
C GLU A 93 1.08 -11.10 -24.21
N LEU A 94 2.12 -11.61 -23.55
CA LEU A 94 2.03 -11.94 -22.13
C LEU A 94 1.93 -10.66 -21.29
N ARG A 95 2.68 -9.61 -21.64
CA ARG A 95 2.58 -8.29 -20.98
C ARG A 95 1.17 -7.73 -21.10
N ARG A 96 0.59 -7.76 -22.30
CA ARG A 96 -0.79 -7.32 -22.56
C ARG A 96 -1.80 -8.06 -21.69
N ARG A 97 -1.68 -9.38 -21.57
CA ARG A 97 -2.55 -10.19 -20.71
C ARG A 97 -2.39 -9.88 -19.22
N ILE A 98 -1.18 -9.53 -18.78
CA ILE A 98 -0.93 -9.10 -17.40
C ILE A 98 -1.59 -7.74 -17.14
N ASP A 99 -1.53 -6.81 -18.09
CA ASP A 99 -2.19 -5.50 -17.98
C ASP A 99 -3.72 -5.65 -17.97
N GLU A 100 -4.27 -6.55 -18.81
CA GLU A 100 -5.70 -6.91 -18.80
C GLU A 100 -6.11 -7.49 -17.44
N LEU A 101 -5.33 -8.43 -16.91
CA LEU A 101 -5.59 -8.99 -15.58
C LEU A 101 -5.53 -7.92 -14.48
N ALA A 102 -4.57 -6.99 -14.55
CA ALA A 102 -4.43 -5.90 -13.60
C ALA A 102 -5.67 -4.99 -13.65
N TRP A 103 -6.16 -4.69 -14.85
CA TRP A 103 -7.39 -3.93 -15.04
C TRP A 103 -8.61 -4.68 -14.49
N GLU A 104 -8.79 -5.96 -14.81
CA GLU A 104 -9.96 -6.75 -14.37
C GLU A 104 -10.04 -6.85 -12.84
N VAL A 105 -8.92 -7.25 -12.20
CA VAL A 105 -8.86 -7.40 -10.74
C VAL A 105 -8.94 -6.05 -10.06
N GLY A 106 -8.24 -5.05 -10.58
CA GLY A 106 -8.25 -3.70 -10.03
C GLY A 106 -9.62 -3.03 -10.11
N PHE A 107 -10.29 -3.16 -11.26
CA PHE A 107 -11.64 -2.63 -11.45
C PHE A 107 -12.64 -3.26 -10.48
N ALA A 108 -12.59 -4.58 -10.31
CA ALA A 108 -13.47 -5.29 -9.35
C ALA A 108 -13.21 -4.87 -7.89
N ALA A 109 -11.97 -4.48 -7.57
CA ALA A 109 -11.58 -4.03 -6.24
C ALA A 109 -11.78 -2.52 -5.99
N GLY A 110 -12.05 -1.73 -7.05
CA GLY A 110 -12.02 -0.27 -6.96
C GLY A 110 -10.62 0.30 -6.71
N LEU A 111 -9.58 -0.40 -7.19
CA LEU A 111 -8.17 -0.09 -6.95
C LEU A 111 -7.36 -0.17 -8.25
N VAL A 112 -6.60 0.86 -8.58
CA VAL A 112 -5.70 0.81 -9.74
C VAL A 112 -4.52 -0.10 -9.42
N ILE A 113 -4.28 -1.10 -10.27
CA ILE A 113 -3.10 -1.97 -10.18
C ILE A 113 -2.12 -1.59 -11.29
N ALA A 114 -0.89 -1.27 -10.91
CA ALA A 114 0.16 -0.82 -11.82
C ALA A 114 1.28 -1.87 -11.90
N PRO A 115 1.22 -2.83 -12.85
CA PRO A 115 2.24 -3.86 -12.98
C PRO A 115 3.52 -3.34 -13.66
N LEU A 116 4.66 -3.55 -13.00
CA LEU A 116 6.01 -3.41 -13.55
C LEU A 116 6.57 -4.81 -13.87
N VAL A 117 6.43 -5.21 -15.13
CA VAL A 117 6.91 -6.52 -15.62
C VAL A 117 8.36 -6.43 -16.09
N VAL A 118 9.25 -7.18 -15.42
CA VAL A 118 10.69 -7.22 -15.69
C VAL A 118 11.14 -8.63 -16.09
N THR A 119 12.24 -8.70 -16.82
CA THR A 119 12.95 -9.96 -17.12
C THR A 119 14.38 -9.93 -16.58
N LYS A 120 15.09 -11.06 -16.61
CA LYS A 120 16.49 -11.14 -16.17
C LYS A 120 17.41 -10.12 -16.87
N ASP A 121 17.13 -9.81 -18.13
CA ASP A 121 17.95 -8.87 -18.92
C ASP A 121 17.81 -7.42 -18.45
N THR A 122 16.74 -7.10 -17.72
CA THR A 122 16.47 -5.75 -17.22
C THR A 122 17.04 -5.48 -15.83
N LEU A 123 17.63 -6.47 -15.17
CA LEU A 123 18.01 -6.43 -13.74
C LEU A 123 19.07 -5.37 -13.35
N ALA A 124 19.83 -4.82 -14.30
CA ALA A 124 20.84 -3.81 -14.02
C ALA A 124 20.25 -2.40 -13.73
N ASN A 125 18.92 -2.25 -13.70
CA ASN A 125 18.25 -0.97 -13.45
C ASN A 125 18.22 -0.63 -11.93
N PRO A 126 18.71 0.54 -11.50
CA PRO A 126 18.67 0.98 -10.09
C PRO A 126 17.28 0.92 -9.44
N LEU A 127 16.21 1.17 -10.21
CA LEU A 127 14.83 1.06 -9.74
C LEU A 127 14.50 -0.37 -9.30
N ILE A 128 14.93 -1.37 -10.08
CA ILE A 128 14.69 -2.79 -9.77
C ILE A 128 15.44 -3.19 -8.50
N THR A 129 16.67 -2.71 -8.32
CA THR A 129 17.44 -2.96 -7.10
C THR A 129 16.72 -2.41 -5.87
N HIS A 130 16.20 -1.18 -5.94
CA HIS A 130 15.47 -0.57 -4.85
C HIS A 130 14.17 -1.35 -4.53
N ILE A 131 13.40 -1.72 -5.54
CA ILE A 131 12.19 -2.53 -5.38
C ILE A 131 12.49 -3.89 -4.74
N LYS A 132 13.58 -4.56 -5.12
CA LYS A 132 13.97 -5.85 -4.52
C LYS A 132 14.33 -5.72 -3.04
N ASN A 133 14.90 -4.59 -2.63
CA ASN A 133 15.33 -4.36 -1.26
C ASN A 133 14.16 -3.93 -0.35
N GLU A 134 13.21 -3.15 -0.86
CA GLU A 134 12.17 -2.50 -0.05
C GLU A 134 10.75 -3.03 -0.29
N GLY A 135 10.51 -3.69 -1.42
CA GLY A 135 9.22 -4.25 -1.78
C GLY A 135 8.82 -5.44 -0.89
N VAL A 136 7.53 -5.55 -0.62
CA VAL A 136 6.92 -6.63 0.16
C VAL A 136 6.66 -7.82 -0.76
N ALA A 137 7.32 -8.95 -0.50
CA ALA A 137 7.05 -10.20 -1.21
C ALA A 137 5.67 -10.75 -0.88
N VAL A 138 4.95 -11.22 -1.89
CA VAL A 138 3.54 -11.65 -1.83
C VAL A 138 3.34 -12.95 -2.56
#